data_AF-A0A1F8SSN8-F1
#
_entry.id   AF-A0A1F8SSN8-F1
#
_cell.length_a   1.000
_cell.length_b   1.000
_cell.length_c   1.000
_cell.angle_alpha   90.00
_cell.angle_beta   90.00
_cell.angle_gamma   90.00
#
_symmetry.space_group_name_H-M   'P 1'
#
loop_
_entity.id
_entity.type
_entity.pdbx_description
1 polymer ?
#
loop_
_entity_poly.entity_id
_entity_poly.type
_entity_poly.pdbx_seq_one_letter_code
_entity_poly.pdbx_strand_id
1 'polypeptide(L)'
;MWANKSDESDTTLTRTFDLSSYTGPLSISYWTWYDLENGWDYVYLEASTDGEHWQILTTPSGTSKDPQGNNYGWGYTGFSGPGSPPVWIQENVDLTQFAGQMLTLRFEYITDSNVTGEGFMIDDLSIPEIGYTADFETDNAGWQADGWVRFQNVLPQTYGLALISMGDTTSVQYIPLNPDITADIPFTIGGDVDDVILVVSGTTRFTRQLAPYHFSVDRP
;
A
#
# COMPACT_ATOMS: atom_id res chain seq x y z
N MET A 1 -4.13 5.14 -4.38
CA MET A 1 -4.15 4.48 -3.04
C MET A 1 -3.60 3.07 -3.14
N TRP A 2 -2.88 2.60 -2.12
CA TRP A 2 -2.32 1.25 -2.04
C TRP A 2 -2.85 0.54 -0.78
N ALA A 3 -3.27 -0.71 -0.91
CA ALA A 3 -3.81 -1.53 0.18
C ALA A 3 -2.74 -1.98 1.19
N ASN A 4 -1.49 -1.55 1.00
CA ASN A 4 -0.32 -2.03 1.72
C ASN A 4 0.00 -3.50 1.41
N LYS A 5 1.15 -3.97 1.88
CA LYS A 5 1.60 -5.36 1.81
C LYS A 5 1.70 -5.90 3.23
N SER A 6 0.81 -6.82 3.61
CA SER A 6 0.77 -7.42 4.94
C SER A 6 0.20 -8.83 4.89
N ASP A 7 0.78 -9.73 5.67
CA ASP A 7 0.23 -11.07 5.93
C ASP A 7 -0.77 -10.99 7.11
N GLU A 8 -1.70 -11.94 7.21
CA GLU A 8 -2.76 -12.03 8.22
C GLU A 8 -3.50 -10.70 8.42
N SER A 9 -3.85 -10.05 7.32
CA SER A 9 -4.40 -8.69 7.36
C SER A 9 -5.79 -8.60 6.78
N ASP A 10 -6.54 -7.65 7.32
CA ASP A 10 -7.84 -7.19 6.83
C ASP A 10 -7.75 -5.66 6.78
N THR A 11 -7.59 -5.11 5.58
CA THR A 11 -7.41 -3.67 5.36
C THR A 11 -8.54 -3.11 4.52
N THR A 12 -9.05 -1.96 4.92
CA THR A 12 -10.23 -1.35 4.29
C THR A 12 -9.98 0.07 3.80
N LEU A 13 -10.59 0.42 2.67
CA LEU A 13 -10.71 1.77 2.17
C LEU A 13 -12.21 2.05 1.96
N THR A 14 -12.80 2.86 2.84
CA THR A 14 -14.25 3.02 2.94
C THR A 14 -14.68 4.46 2.66
N ARG A 15 -15.79 4.67 1.93
CA ARG A 15 -16.40 5.98 1.74
C ARG A 15 -17.91 5.90 1.61
N THR A 16 -18.61 6.82 2.27
CA THR A 16 -20.06 6.99 2.16
C THR A 16 -20.42 8.12 1.19
N PHE A 17 -21.46 7.88 0.39
CA PHE A 17 -22.06 8.79 -0.57
C PHE A 17 -23.55 8.96 -0.23
N ASP A 18 -24.01 10.20 -0.19
CA ASP A 18 -25.45 10.51 -0.18
C ASP A 18 -25.93 10.58 -1.63
N LEU A 19 -26.66 9.55 -2.07
CA LEU A 19 -27.25 9.46 -3.40
C LEU A 19 -28.76 9.68 -3.35
N SER A 20 -29.30 10.18 -2.23
CA SER A 20 -30.74 10.31 -1.98
C SER A 20 -31.45 11.17 -3.03
N SER A 21 -30.74 12.15 -3.61
CA SER A 21 -31.26 13.02 -4.67
C SER A 21 -30.98 12.51 -6.10
N TYR A 22 -30.22 11.43 -6.26
CA TYR A 22 -29.85 10.89 -7.58
C TYR A 22 -30.77 9.74 -7.98
N THR A 23 -31.38 9.84 -9.15
CA THR A 23 -32.19 8.77 -9.74
C THR A 23 -31.73 8.52 -11.16
N GLY A 24 -31.28 7.31 -11.47
CA GLY A 24 -30.82 6.96 -12.80
C GLY A 24 -29.72 5.90 -12.79
N PRO A 25 -29.15 5.59 -13.95
CA PRO A 25 -27.96 4.76 -14.06
C PRO A 25 -26.83 5.31 -13.19
N LEU A 26 -26.11 4.45 -12.48
CA LEU A 26 -25.00 4.87 -11.62
C LEU A 26 -23.86 3.88 -11.80
N SER A 27 -22.63 4.36 -11.89
CA SER A 27 -21.46 3.50 -12.02
C SER A 27 -20.28 4.03 -11.23
N ILE A 28 -19.40 3.12 -10.83
CA ILE A 28 -18.07 3.49 -10.33
C ILE A 28 -17.03 2.96 -11.31
N SER A 29 -16.14 3.84 -11.76
CA SER A 29 -14.97 3.49 -12.54
C SER A 29 -13.71 3.82 -11.77
N TYR A 30 -12.68 2.99 -11.91
CA TYR A 30 -11.38 3.19 -11.30
C TYR A 30 -10.32 2.43 -12.08
N TRP A 31 -9.09 2.91 -12.00
CA TRP A 31 -7.93 2.14 -12.42
C TRP A 31 -7.46 1.28 -11.25
N THR A 32 -7.04 0.06 -11.54
CA THR A 32 -6.43 -0.82 -10.55
C THR A 32 -5.22 -1.56 -11.11
N TRP A 33 -4.26 -1.82 -10.22
CA TRP A 33 -3.12 -2.68 -10.44
C TRP A 33 -3.01 -3.60 -9.23
N TYR A 34 -2.76 -4.89 -9.44
CA TYR A 34 -2.61 -5.81 -8.33
C TYR A 34 -1.69 -7.00 -8.61
N ASP A 35 -0.99 -7.40 -7.56
CA ASP A 35 -0.15 -8.60 -7.43
C ASP A 35 -0.49 -9.24 -6.08
N LEU A 36 -1.32 -10.29 -6.12
CA LEU A 36 -1.89 -10.99 -4.98
C LEU A 36 -1.54 -12.47 -5.06
N GLU A 37 -1.50 -13.17 -3.92
CA GLU A 37 -1.37 -14.63 -3.96
C GLU A 37 -2.61 -15.28 -4.58
N ASN A 38 -2.42 -15.84 -5.78
CA ASN A 38 -3.52 -16.36 -6.58
C ASN A 38 -4.27 -17.50 -5.89
N GLY A 39 -5.55 -17.25 -5.59
CA GLY A 39 -6.46 -18.20 -4.97
C GLY A 39 -6.41 -18.23 -3.44
N TRP A 40 -5.61 -17.36 -2.82
CA TRP A 40 -5.40 -17.30 -1.37
C TRP A 40 -5.74 -15.92 -0.82
N ASP A 41 -5.18 -14.89 -1.46
CA ASP A 41 -5.41 -13.48 -1.16
C ASP A 41 -6.52 -12.91 -2.04
N TYR A 42 -7.40 -12.11 -1.43
CA TYR A 42 -8.55 -11.55 -2.15
C TYR A 42 -8.81 -10.09 -1.80
N VAL A 43 -9.14 -9.31 -2.84
CA VAL A 43 -9.71 -7.97 -2.69
C VAL A 43 -11.16 -7.95 -3.13
N TYR A 44 -12.02 -7.37 -2.33
CA TYR A 44 -13.44 -7.21 -2.58
C TYR A 44 -13.80 -5.74 -2.78
N LEU A 45 -14.69 -5.47 -3.73
CA LEU A 45 -15.46 -4.23 -3.74
C LEU A 45 -16.82 -4.54 -3.12
N GLU A 46 -17.15 -3.83 -2.05
CA GLU A 46 -18.36 -4.06 -1.29
C GLU A 46 -19.22 -2.80 -1.22
N ALA A 47 -20.53 -3.00 -1.08
CA ALA A 47 -21.53 -1.96 -0.90
C ALA A 47 -22.39 -2.22 0.34
N SER A 48 -22.73 -1.16 1.05
CA SER A 48 -23.65 -1.20 2.19
C SER A 48 -24.56 0.02 2.18
N THR A 49 -25.82 -0.16 2.57
CA THR A 49 -26.82 0.91 2.66
C THR A 49 -27.12 1.33 4.10
N ASP A 50 -26.61 0.57 5.07
CA ASP A 50 -26.77 0.79 6.51
C ASP A 50 -25.43 0.84 7.27
N GLY A 51 -24.32 0.48 6.62
CA GLY A 51 -22.98 0.39 7.21
C GLY A 51 -22.74 -0.90 8.01
N GLU A 52 -23.73 -1.77 8.13
CA GLU A 52 -23.68 -3.00 8.94
C GLU A 52 -23.69 -4.25 8.05
N HIS A 53 -24.54 -4.27 7.02
CA HIS A 53 -24.66 -5.38 6.09
C HIS A 53 -23.97 -5.03 4.77
N TRP A 54 -23.06 -5.90 4.34
CA TRP A 54 -22.21 -5.68 3.19
C TRP A 54 -22.54 -6.69 2.09
N GLN A 55 -22.65 -6.19 0.86
CA GLN A 55 -22.80 -6.97 -0.35
C GLN A 55 -21.52 -6.86 -1.18
N ILE A 56 -20.88 -8.00 -1.43
CA ILE A 56 -19.77 -8.07 -2.39
C ILE A 56 -20.32 -7.85 -3.81
N LEU A 57 -19.73 -6.89 -4.52
CA LEU A 57 -20.11 -6.53 -5.88
C LEU A 57 -19.35 -7.37 -6.91
N THR A 58 -20.02 -7.68 -8.02
CA THR A 58 -19.40 -8.37 -9.15
C THR A 58 -18.58 -7.39 -9.98
N THR A 59 -17.26 -7.47 -9.87
CA THR A 59 -16.31 -6.69 -10.65
C THR A 59 -15.89 -7.42 -11.94
N PRO A 60 -15.64 -6.72 -13.06
CA PRO A 60 -15.23 -7.35 -14.32
C PRO A 60 -14.05 -8.32 -14.25
N SER A 61 -12.98 -8.01 -13.50
CA SER A 61 -11.80 -8.89 -13.40
C SER A 61 -11.79 -9.79 -12.15
N GLY A 62 -12.84 -9.76 -11.34
CA GLY A 62 -12.98 -10.65 -10.19
C GLY A 62 -13.37 -12.07 -10.56
N THR A 63 -13.38 -12.95 -9.56
CA THR A 63 -13.77 -14.36 -9.72
C THR A 63 -14.50 -14.90 -8.50
N SER A 64 -15.45 -15.81 -8.73
CA SER A 64 -16.06 -16.64 -7.69
C SER A 64 -15.35 -17.97 -7.45
N LYS A 65 -14.21 -18.21 -8.10
CA LYS A 65 -13.44 -19.42 -7.86
C LYS A 65 -12.87 -19.39 -6.46
N ASP A 66 -13.09 -20.50 -5.76
CA ASP A 66 -12.59 -20.71 -4.41
C ASP A 66 -11.86 -22.06 -4.32
N PRO A 67 -10.67 -22.18 -4.92
CA PRO A 67 -9.94 -23.44 -4.91
C PRO A 67 -9.41 -23.82 -3.52
N GLN A 68 -9.25 -22.84 -2.62
CA GLN A 68 -8.61 -23.03 -1.32
C GLN A 68 -9.55 -22.87 -0.12
N GLY A 69 -10.78 -22.38 -0.32
CA GLY A 69 -11.71 -22.07 0.79
C GLY A 69 -11.53 -20.66 1.35
N ASN A 70 -10.79 -19.79 0.67
CA ASN A 70 -10.42 -18.44 1.12
C ASN A 70 -11.22 -17.33 0.42
N ASN A 71 -12.05 -17.67 -0.58
CA ASN A 71 -12.86 -16.67 -1.27
C ASN A 71 -14.26 -16.54 -0.65
N TYR A 72 -14.57 -15.37 -0.10
CA TYR A 72 -15.89 -15.09 0.49
C TYR A 72 -17.00 -14.73 -0.52
N GLY A 73 -16.69 -14.63 -1.81
CA GLY A 73 -17.70 -14.32 -2.82
C GLY A 73 -17.12 -14.06 -4.19
N TRP A 74 -17.01 -12.78 -4.56
CA TRP A 74 -16.48 -12.34 -5.85
C TRP A 74 -15.30 -11.39 -5.63
N GLY A 75 -14.09 -11.91 -5.75
CA GLY A 75 -12.88 -11.16 -5.40
C GLY A 75 -11.86 -11.11 -6.52
N TYR A 76 -11.01 -10.08 -6.49
CA TYR A 76 -9.76 -10.04 -7.24
C TYR A 76 -8.74 -10.95 -6.58
N THR A 77 -7.98 -11.69 -7.38
CA THR A 77 -6.86 -12.51 -6.90
C THR A 77 -5.85 -12.70 -8.04
N GLY A 78 -4.61 -13.05 -7.72
CA GLY A 78 -3.53 -13.18 -8.69
C GLY A 78 -3.04 -11.83 -9.24
N PHE A 79 -2.91 -11.71 -10.56
CA PHE A 79 -2.36 -10.52 -11.22
C PHE A 79 -3.43 -9.74 -11.99
N SER A 80 -3.31 -8.41 -12.03
CA SER A 80 -4.09 -7.57 -12.93
C SER A 80 -3.63 -7.73 -14.38
N GLY A 81 -4.58 -7.78 -15.32
CA GLY A 81 -4.30 -7.91 -16.74
C GLY A 81 -3.87 -9.34 -17.15
N PRO A 82 -2.93 -9.50 -18.10
CA PRO A 82 -2.65 -10.81 -18.72
C PRO A 82 -1.81 -11.77 -17.86
N GLY A 83 -1.32 -11.34 -16.69
CA GLY A 83 -0.47 -12.14 -15.81
C GLY A 83 0.69 -11.33 -15.24
N SER A 84 1.86 -11.96 -15.09
CA SER A 84 3.07 -11.33 -14.58
C SER A 84 4.00 -10.86 -15.72
N PRO A 85 4.45 -9.58 -15.74
CA PRO A 85 4.18 -8.56 -14.75
C PRO A 85 2.75 -7.99 -14.88
N PRO A 86 2.10 -7.65 -13.75
CA PRO A 86 0.78 -7.03 -13.75
C PRO A 86 0.81 -5.64 -14.40
N VAL A 87 -0.33 -5.26 -14.98
CA VAL A 87 -0.54 -3.95 -15.61
C VAL A 87 -1.76 -3.25 -15.04
N TRP A 88 -1.77 -1.92 -15.11
CA TRP A 88 -2.97 -1.15 -14.77
C TRP A 88 -4.11 -1.50 -15.73
N ILE A 89 -5.27 -1.82 -15.16
CA ILE A 89 -6.51 -2.08 -15.88
C ILE A 89 -7.59 -1.14 -15.37
N GLN A 90 -8.57 -0.85 -16.22
CA GLN A 90 -9.71 -0.04 -15.83
C GLN A 90 -10.91 -0.94 -15.51
N GLU A 91 -11.55 -0.67 -14.40
CA GLU A 91 -12.76 -1.32 -13.95
C GLU A 91 -13.95 -0.37 -14.08
N ASN A 92 -15.13 -0.95 -14.30
CA ASN A 92 -16.40 -0.22 -14.30
C ASN A 92 -17.49 -1.12 -13.74
N VAL A 93 -18.06 -0.74 -12.61
CA VAL A 93 -19.02 -1.53 -11.85
C VAL A 93 -20.35 -0.79 -11.77
N ASP A 94 -21.43 -1.48 -12.09
CA ASP A 94 -22.79 -0.93 -12.03
C ASP A 94 -23.27 -0.79 -10.58
N LEU A 95 -23.63 0.43 -10.21
CA LEU A 95 -24.17 0.79 -8.90
C LEU A 95 -25.63 1.24 -8.98
N THR A 96 -26.29 1.08 -10.13
CA THR A 96 -27.66 1.60 -10.37
C THR A 96 -28.66 1.15 -9.30
N GLN A 97 -28.48 -0.06 -8.75
CA GLN A 97 -29.33 -0.58 -7.66
C GLN A 97 -29.29 0.25 -6.37
N PHE A 98 -28.28 1.11 -6.20
CA PHE A 98 -28.09 1.97 -5.02
C PHE A 98 -28.46 3.44 -5.26
N ALA A 99 -29.02 3.79 -6.42
CA ALA A 99 -29.51 5.14 -6.67
C ALA A 99 -30.68 5.48 -5.73
N GLY A 100 -30.72 6.72 -5.21
CA GLY A 100 -31.82 7.22 -4.37
C GLY A 100 -31.68 6.93 -2.88
N GLN A 101 -30.52 6.46 -2.41
CA GLN A 101 -30.28 6.12 -1.00
C GLN A 101 -28.85 6.45 -0.55
N MET A 102 -28.57 6.24 0.74
CA MET A 102 -27.18 6.26 1.23
C MET A 102 -26.44 5.02 0.72
N LEU A 103 -25.21 5.21 0.25
CA LEU A 103 -24.34 4.13 -0.20
C LEU A 103 -22.97 4.28 0.44
N THR A 104 -22.52 3.27 1.17
CA THR A 104 -21.13 3.14 1.58
C THR A 104 -20.45 2.11 0.69
N LEU A 105 -19.34 2.50 0.08
CA LEU A 105 -18.47 1.61 -0.67
C LEU A 105 -17.23 1.29 0.16
N ARG A 106 -16.73 0.06 0.02
CA ARG A 106 -15.49 -0.40 0.66
C ARG A 106 -14.68 -1.22 -0.33
N PHE A 107 -13.39 -0.95 -0.40
CA PHE A 107 -12.41 -1.91 -0.90
C PHE A 107 -11.79 -2.60 0.31
N GLU A 108 -11.93 -3.92 0.38
CA GLU A 108 -11.44 -4.74 1.49
C GLU A 108 -10.41 -5.73 0.94
N TYR A 109 -9.20 -5.75 1.53
CA TYR A 109 -8.13 -6.66 1.17
C TYR A 109 -7.86 -7.60 2.34
N ILE A 110 -8.10 -8.90 2.10
CA ILE A 110 -7.91 -9.97 3.08
C ILE A 110 -6.76 -10.87 2.61
N THR A 111 -5.78 -11.08 3.49
CA THR A 111 -4.60 -11.91 3.23
C THR A 111 -4.49 -13.08 4.19
N ASP A 112 -3.89 -14.17 3.70
CA ASP A 112 -3.53 -15.30 4.54
C ASP A 112 -2.17 -15.09 5.25
N SER A 113 -1.67 -16.12 5.95
CA SER A 113 -0.46 -16.04 6.76
C SER A 113 0.86 -16.24 6.01
N ASN A 114 0.84 -16.42 4.70
CA ASN A 114 1.93 -17.05 3.98
C ASN A 114 2.62 -16.13 2.97
N VAL A 115 2.11 -16.05 1.74
CA VAL A 115 2.80 -15.38 0.64
C VAL A 115 2.03 -14.13 0.28
N THR A 116 2.65 -12.97 0.42
CA THR A 116 2.07 -11.72 -0.08
C THR A 116 2.76 -11.23 -1.32
N GLY A 117 1.96 -10.97 -2.36
CA GLY A 117 2.37 -10.18 -3.52
C GLY A 117 2.59 -8.71 -3.14
N GLU A 118 2.66 -7.80 -4.11
CA GLU A 118 2.81 -6.36 -3.82
C GLU A 118 1.51 -5.68 -3.35
N GLY A 119 0.39 -6.40 -3.37
CA GLY A 119 -0.91 -5.95 -2.88
C GLY A 119 -1.77 -5.38 -3.99
N PHE A 120 -2.64 -4.44 -3.63
CA PHE A 120 -3.65 -3.87 -4.53
C PHE A 120 -3.56 -2.35 -4.56
N MET A 121 -3.69 -1.76 -5.73
CA MET A 121 -3.65 -0.31 -5.94
C MET A 121 -4.89 0.13 -6.68
N ILE A 122 -5.38 1.33 -6.33
CA ILE A 122 -6.50 2.00 -6.98
C ILE A 122 -6.07 3.41 -7.33
N ASP A 123 -6.46 3.87 -8.51
CA ASP A 123 -6.24 5.25 -8.94
C ASP A 123 -7.42 5.76 -9.79
N ASP A 124 -7.49 7.07 -10.00
CA ASP A 124 -8.42 7.72 -10.92
C ASP A 124 -9.88 7.23 -10.76
N LEU A 125 -10.34 7.16 -9.50
CA LEU A 125 -11.68 6.70 -9.15
C LEU A 125 -12.71 7.77 -9.49
N SER A 126 -13.81 7.38 -10.11
CA SER A 126 -14.89 8.28 -10.48
C SER A 126 -16.27 7.64 -10.33
N ILE A 127 -17.25 8.47 -9.95
CA ILE A 127 -18.68 8.20 -10.10
C ILE A 127 -19.22 9.34 -10.98
N PRO A 128 -19.15 9.20 -12.31
CA PRO A 128 -19.36 10.30 -13.24
C PRO A 128 -20.74 10.95 -13.11
N GLU A 129 -21.77 10.16 -12.80
CA GLU A 129 -23.16 10.64 -12.80
C GLU A 129 -23.47 11.58 -11.63
N ILE A 130 -22.65 11.57 -10.58
CA ILE A 130 -22.71 12.54 -9.47
C ILE A 130 -21.54 13.53 -9.48
N GLY A 131 -20.71 13.50 -10.53
CA GLY A 131 -19.55 14.37 -10.68
C GLY A 131 -18.46 14.15 -9.63
N TYR A 132 -18.36 12.95 -9.06
CA TYR A 132 -17.35 12.63 -8.07
C TYR A 132 -16.10 12.03 -8.73
N THR A 133 -14.92 12.50 -8.30
CA THR A 133 -13.61 12.00 -8.72
C THR A 133 -12.63 11.96 -7.54
N ALA A 134 -11.67 11.04 -7.58
CA ALA A 134 -10.56 10.90 -6.65
C ALA A 134 -9.32 10.37 -7.38
N ASP A 135 -8.32 11.22 -7.55
CA ASP A 135 -6.98 10.88 -8.08
C ASP A 135 -5.98 10.52 -6.96
N PHE A 136 -6.36 10.74 -5.70
CA PHE A 136 -5.53 10.46 -4.52
C PHE A 136 -4.15 11.15 -4.51
N GLU A 137 -3.98 12.25 -5.24
CA GLU A 137 -2.68 12.92 -5.36
C GLU A 137 -2.39 13.89 -4.22
N THR A 138 -3.43 14.49 -3.66
CA THR A 138 -3.31 15.55 -2.64
C THR A 138 -3.90 15.15 -1.28
N ASP A 139 -4.98 14.36 -1.29
CA ASP A 139 -5.65 13.87 -0.11
C ASP A 139 -6.25 12.47 -0.35
N ASN A 140 -7.01 11.96 0.62
CA ASN A 140 -7.72 10.69 0.48
C ASN A 140 -9.08 10.85 -0.21
N ALA A 141 -9.43 12.06 -0.66
CA ALA A 141 -10.71 12.43 -1.26
C ALA A 141 -11.86 11.79 -0.49
N GLY A 142 -12.01 12.08 0.81
CA GLY A 142 -13.07 11.58 1.68
C GLY A 142 -13.10 10.08 1.97
N TRP A 143 -12.15 9.29 1.46
CA TRP A 143 -12.01 7.88 1.83
C TRP A 143 -11.30 7.73 3.18
N GLN A 144 -11.88 6.92 4.06
CA GLN A 144 -11.26 6.47 5.29
C GLN A 144 -10.42 5.24 5.01
N ALA A 145 -9.12 5.34 5.33
CA ALA A 145 -8.16 4.27 5.15
C ALA A 145 -7.85 3.62 6.51
N ASP A 146 -8.10 2.31 6.60
CA ASP A 146 -7.62 1.45 7.68
C ASP A 146 -6.68 0.40 7.07
N GLY A 147 -5.38 0.62 7.23
CA GLY A 147 -4.32 -0.19 6.60
C GLY A 147 -3.92 0.27 5.19
N TRP A 148 -4.81 0.93 4.45
CA TRP A 148 -4.48 1.53 3.15
C TRP A 148 -3.63 2.80 3.30
N VAL A 149 -2.74 3.02 2.35
CA VAL A 149 -1.78 4.13 2.36
C VAL A 149 -1.84 4.88 1.03
N ARG A 150 -1.84 6.22 1.13
CA ARG A 150 -1.63 7.07 -0.05
C ARG A 150 -0.16 6.98 -0.44
N PHE A 151 0.09 6.43 -1.61
CA PHE A 151 1.42 6.15 -2.10
C PHE A 151 1.68 7.00 -3.33
N GLN A 152 2.71 7.84 -3.27
CA GLN A 152 3.35 8.37 -4.48
C GLN A 152 4.48 7.39 -4.81
N ASN A 153 4.71 7.08 -6.08
CA ASN A 153 5.66 6.06 -6.55
C ASN A 153 7.15 6.37 -6.25
N VAL A 154 7.39 7.28 -5.30
CA VAL A 154 8.68 7.66 -4.74
C VAL A 154 8.52 7.71 -3.22
N LEU A 155 9.04 6.69 -2.53
CA LEU A 155 9.29 6.80 -1.10
C LEU A 155 10.66 7.46 -0.91
N PRO A 156 10.77 8.57 -0.17
CA PRO A 156 12.08 9.10 0.18
C PRO A 156 12.83 8.05 1.00
N GLN A 157 13.99 7.62 0.51
CA GLN A 157 14.87 6.74 1.26
C GLN A 157 15.56 7.55 2.36
N THR A 158 15.41 7.13 3.62
CA THR A 158 16.07 7.74 4.78
C THR A 158 17.01 6.73 5.41
N TYR A 159 18.01 7.22 6.15
CA TYR A 159 18.99 6.37 6.81
C TYR A 159 19.21 6.79 8.27
N GLY A 160 19.49 5.79 9.10
CA GLY A 160 20.08 5.97 10.42
C GLY A 160 21.52 5.48 10.37
N LEU A 161 22.45 6.29 10.88
CA LEU A 161 23.87 5.95 10.95
C LEU A 161 24.32 5.84 12.41
N ALA A 162 25.08 4.79 12.71
CA ALA A 162 25.77 4.65 13.97
C ALA A 162 27.21 4.18 13.76
N LEU A 163 28.14 4.78 14.47
CA LEU A 163 29.53 4.36 14.53
C LEU A 163 29.78 3.68 15.88
N ILE A 164 30.26 2.44 15.84
CA ILE A 164 30.59 1.67 17.03
C ILE A 164 32.12 1.56 17.10
N SER A 165 32.71 2.09 18.17
CA SER A 165 34.14 1.96 18.44
C SER A 165 34.36 0.90 19.52
N MET A 166 35.28 -0.02 19.27
CA MET A 166 35.60 -1.13 20.16
C MET A 166 37.09 -1.10 20.52
N GLY A 167 37.39 -1.26 21.80
CA GLY A 167 38.73 -1.44 22.35
C GLY A 167 38.62 -1.67 23.85
N ASP A 168 39.29 -0.88 24.68
CA ASP A 168 39.18 -0.98 26.16
C ASP A 168 37.73 -0.80 26.65
N THR A 169 36.96 0.01 25.93
CA THR A 169 35.51 0.16 26.12
C THR A 169 34.79 0.18 24.77
N THR A 170 33.51 -0.17 24.78
CA THR A 170 32.64 -0.04 23.60
C THR A 170 31.80 1.23 23.70
N SER A 171 31.83 2.05 22.66
CA SER A 171 30.99 3.25 22.55
C SER A 171 30.19 3.26 21.26
N VAL A 172 28.97 3.80 21.33
CA VAL A 172 28.10 3.99 20.16
C VAL A 172 27.86 5.48 19.96
N GLN A 173 28.14 5.98 18.76
CA GLN A 173 27.85 7.34 18.34
C GLN A 173 26.84 7.33 17.21
N TYR A 174 25.68 7.96 17.41
CA TYR A 174 24.74 8.20 16.32
C TYR A 174 25.21 9.38 15.47
N ILE A 175 25.21 9.19 14.15
CA ILE A 175 25.72 10.19 13.21
C ILE A 175 24.53 10.89 12.54
N PRO A 176 24.40 12.23 12.68
CA PRO A 176 23.39 12.97 11.95
C PRO A 176 23.74 13.03 10.46
N LEU A 177 22.72 12.94 9.61
CA LEU A 177 22.85 13.12 8.16
C LEU A 177 22.60 14.57 7.77
N ASN A 178 23.30 15.01 6.73
CA ASN A 178 23.00 16.25 6.02
C ASN A 178 21.64 16.15 5.28
N PRO A 179 21.02 17.28 4.90
CA PRO A 179 19.77 17.28 4.13
C PRO A 179 19.84 16.55 2.78
N ASP A 180 21.03 16.40 2.21
CA ASP A 180 21.30 15.64 0.98
C ASP A 180 21.66 14.17 1.23
N ILE A 181 21.46 13.67 2.46
CA ILE A 181 21.67 12.27 2.87
C ILE A 181 23.16 11.87 2.76
N THR A 182 24.05 12.80 3.06
CA THR A 182 25.49 12.56 3.20
C THR A 182 25.96 12.72 4.64
N ALA A 183 27.10 12.13 5.00
CA ALA A 183 27.80 12.39 6.25
C ALA A 183 29.29 12.14 6.10
N ASP A 184 30.09 13.06 6.62
CA ASP A 184 31.53 12.86 6.85
C ASP A 184 31.74 12.43 8.30
N ILE A 185 32.33 11.26 8.49
CA ILE A 185 32.43 10.62 9.81
C ILE A 185 33.90 10.54 10.22
N PRO A 186 34.40 11.49 11.02
CA PRO A 186 35.76 11.39 11.54
C PRO A 186 35.84 10.26 12.57
N PHE A 187 36.86 9.42 12.45
CA PHE A 187 37.16 8.38 13.44
C PHE A 187 38.68 8.18 13.57
N THR A 188 39.10 7.50 14.62
CA THR A 188 40.51 7.17 14.86
C THR A 188 40.61 5.72 15.31
N ILE A 189 41.58 4.99 14.76
CA ILE A 189 41.94 3.63 15.18
C ILE A 189 43.35 3.68 15.79
N GLY A 190 43.53 3.06 16.94
CA GLY A 190 44.75 3.08 17.74
C GLY A 190 44.57 3.77 19.11
N GLY A 191 45.50 3.52 20.03
CA GLY A 191 45.33 3.87 21.43
C GLY A 191 44.42 2.86 22.12
N ASP A 192 43.29 3.32 22.66
CA ASP A 192 42.32 2.49 23.39
C ASP A 192 41.20 1.95 22.47
N VAL A 193 41.32 2.14 21.14
CA VAL A 193 40.35 1.70 20.12
C VAL A 193 41.05 0.79 19.12
N ASP A 194 40.60 -0.47 19.07
CA ASP A 194 41.12 -1.51 18.19
C ASP A 194 40.37 -1.54 16.85
N ASP A 195 39.04 -1.38 16.90
CA ASP A 195 38.16 -1.56 15.75
C ASP A 195 37.05 -0.50 15.70
N VAL A 196 36.59 -0.21 14.49
CA VAL A 196 35.44 0.67 14.23
C VAL A 196 34.48 0.00 13.25
N ILE A 197 33.19 -0.02 13.60
CA ILE A 197 32.10 -0.56 12.77
C ILE A 197 31.15 0.58 12.41
N LEU A 198 30.92 0.78 11.11
CA LEU A 198 29.85 1.64 10.61
C LEU A 198 28.57 0.80 10.40
N VAL A 199 27.49 1.18 11.08
CA VAL A 199 26.15 0.63 10.88
C VAL A 199 25.34 1.61 10.03
N VAL A 200 24.86 1.13 8.89
CA VAL A 200 23.96 1.85 8.00
C VAL A 200 22.61 1.14 8.00
N SER A 201 21.55 1.83 8.42
CA SER A 201 20.19 1.28 8.44
C SER A 201 19.28 2.11 7.55
N GLY A 202 18.63 1.48 6.57
CA GLY A 202 17.52 2.12 5.86
C GLY A 202 16.33 2.27 6.80
N THR A 203 15.79 3.49 6.93
CA THR A 203 14.72 3.81 7.90
C THR A 203 13.38 4.15 7.25
N THR A 204 13.30 4.10 5.93
CA THR A 204 12.05 4.31 5.21
C THR A 204 11.06 3.22 5.56
N ARG A 205 9.91 3.65 6.07
CA ARG A 205 8.81 2.74 6.42
C ARG A 205 8.16 2.22 5.15
N PHE A 206 7.51 1.06 5.26
CA PHE A 206 6.66 0.49 4.20
C PHE A 206 7.39 0.15 2.90
N THR A 207 8.70 -0.14 2.98
CA THR A 207 9.46 -0.69 1.85
C THR A 207 10.25 -1.92 2.27
N ARG A 208 10.29 -2.92 1.38
CA ARG A 208 11.23 -4.06 1.44
C ARG A 208 12.35 -3.94 0.39
N GLN A 209 12.39 -2.82 -0.34
CA GLN A 209 13.45 -2.56 -1.31
C GLN A 209 14.79 -2.43 -0.57
N LEU A 210 15.84 -2.95 -1.20
CA LEU A 210 17.19 -2.72 -0.71
C LEU A 210 17.44 -1.22 -0.67
N ALA A 211 18.02 -0.73 0.43
CA ALA A 211 18.40 0.67 0.59
C ALA A 211 19.85 0.84 0.10
N PRO A 212 20.09 1.26 -1.16
CA PRO A 212 21.43 1.33 -1.72
C PRO A 212 22.22 2.47 -1.08
N TYR A 213 23.42 2.17 -0.62
CA TYR A 213 24.33 3.16 -0.07
C TYR A 213 25.74 2.95 -0.63
N HIS A 214 26.54 4.00 -0.57
CA HIS A 214 27.95 3.97 -0.89
C HIS A 214 28.72 4.61 0.26
N PHE A 215 29.90 4.06 0.55
CA PHE A 215 30.83 4.66 1.49
C PHE A 215 32.26 4.52 0.94
N SER A 216 33.11 5.46 1.29
CA SER A 216 34.55 5.37 1.10
C SER A 216 35.24 5.61 2.43
N VAL A 217 36.44 5.04 2.58
CA VAL A 217 37.31 5.30 3.72
C VAL A 217 38.65 5.71 3.17
N ASP A 218 38.97 6.98 3.37
CA ASP A 218 40.25 7.54 2.96
C ASP A 218 41.14 7.68 4.20
N ARG A 219 42.41 7.27 4.06
CA ARG A 219 43.42 7.65 5.04
C ARG A 219 43.80 9.11 4.77
N PRO A 220 44.01 9.92 5.82
CA PRO A 220 44.56 11.26 5.64
C PRO A 220 45.92 11.23 4.92
#